data_AF-A0A6B2GDC3-F1
#
_entry.id   AF-A0A6B2GDC3-F1
#
_cell.length_a   1.000
_cell.length_b   1.000
_cell.length_c   1.000
_cell.angle_alpha   90.00
_cell.angle_beta   90.00
_cell.angle_gamma   90.00
#
_symmetry.space_group_name_H-M   'P 1'
#
loop_
_entity.id
_entity.type
_entity.pdbx_description
1 polymer ?
#
loop_
_entity_poly.entity_id
_entity_poly.type
_entity_poly.pdbx_seq_one_letter_code
_entity_poly.pdbx_strand_id
1 'polypeptide(L)'
;MNKTININLGGLFFHIDEMAFQKLKRYLDTIRHSLSDDSKGCDEIIADIELRISELLSGKIKDPRQVIGEADIDEVIGIMGQPEDYVFEDEPLNDHQKYSTQYQNYNQKKLFRDGDDKFLGGVAAGIGHYFGIEPIWIRLIWLLLAFAGFGFLLYIILWILVPVAKTTAEKLQMEGEAVNISTIERKIRDEFQDVSQRAKKGFDEASEKVKEGFKDAKTRVNQNQIKSGFQEFIDVIGKIFTTFFLVIGKFIGILLIIVSVATLIGLGVGLFAAGSLDLSGFDWFWLGDANFINTTGLPIWAVSIMVFLLVGIPFLMLFFLGMFILSSRSKTPGRITWYVLLGLWLITIIATIFFSVKQSANYAYNGSFIENNPIELAQIDTLNIAMVDNQDFSNYGYLRKRNGFKRVYTNDNKAKLYANAIRLNIAVADGDSSYVKIRKEGQG
;
A
#
# COMPACT_ATOMS: atom_id res chain seq x y z
N MET A 1 70.55 1.05 58.78
CA MET A 1 69.50 2.01 58.37
C MET A 1 69.34 1.82 56.87
N ASN A 2 68.20 1.32 56.44
CA ASN A 2 67.98 1.08 55.02
C ASN A 2 67.66 2.40 54.32
N LYS A 3 68.08 2.55 53.06
CA LYS A 3 67.84 3.79 52.30
C LYS A 3 66.39 3.84 51.87
N THR A 4 65.78 5.01 51.99
CA THR A 4 64.40 5.25 51.53
C THR A 4 64.41 5.86 50.14
N ILE A 5 63.58 5.34 49.24
CA ILE A 5 63.42 5.78 47.86
C ILE A 5 61.99 6.33 47.68
N ASN A 6 61.85 7.42 46.93
CA ASN A 6 60.55 7.95 46.55
C ASN A 6 60.16 7.40 45.19
N ILE A 7 58.97 6.80 45.09
CA ILE A 7 58.48 6.23 43.83
C ILE A 7 57.09 6.76 43.50
N ASN A 8 56.74 6.70 42.21
CA ASN A 8 55.41 6.99 41.69
C ASN A 8 54.78 5.69 41.19
N LEU A 9 53.62 5.32 41.73
CA LEU A 9 52.83 4.15 41.31
C LEU A 9 51.42 4.62 40.94
N GLY A 10 51.03 4.45 39.68
CA GLY A 10 49.69 4.84 39.21
C GLY A 10 49.34 6.33 39.45
N GLY A 11 50.34 7.21 39.55
CA GLY A 11 50.14 8.65 39.82
C GLY A 11 50.23 9.07 41.29
N LEU A 12 50.47 8.14 42.23
CA LEU A 12 50.61 8.40 43.67
C LEU A 12 52.05 8.25 44.14
N PHE A 13 52.49 9.14 45.05
CA PHE A 13 53.85 9.16 45.59
C PHE A 13 53.96 8.37 46.90
N PHE A 14 54.94 7.46 46.97
CA PHE A 14 55.21 6.62 48.14
C PHE A 14 56.68 6.69 48.56
N HIS A 15 56.91 6.59 49.87
CA HIS A 15 58.25 6.44 50.46
C HIS A 15 58.48 4.96 50.78
N ILE A 16 59.39 4.30 50.07
CA ILE A 16 59.60 2.84 50.18
C ILE A 16 61.04 2.55 50.58
N ASP A 17 61.24 1.51 51.38
CA ASP A 17 62.57 0.96 51.69
C ASP A 17 63.23 0.40 50.41
N GLU A 18 64.54 0.59 50.23
CA GLU A 18 65.33 0.11 49.07
C GLU A 18 65.11 -1.38 48.79
N MET A 19 65.03 -2.21 49.83
CA MET A 19 64.79 -3.65 49.66
C MET A 19 63.35 -3.97 49.23
N ALA A 20 62.37 -3.25 49.80
CA ALA A 20 60.97 -3.38 49.43
C ALA A 20 60.73 -2.90 47.99
N PHE A 21 61.41 -1.83 47.56
CA PHE A 21 61.40 -1.33 46.20
C PHE A 21 61.97 -2.36 45.21
N GLN A 22 63.11 -2.98 45.53
CA GLN A 22 63.69 -4.02 44.69
C GLN A 22 62.75 -5.22 44.53
N LYS A 23 62.06 -5.62 45.61
CA LYS A 23 61.07 -6.71 45.57
C LYS A 23 59.87 -6.37 44.70
N LEU A 24 59.29 -5.19 44.87
CA LEU A 24 58.17 -4.70 44.05
C LEU A 24 58.56 -4.58 42.57
N LYS A 25 59.76 -4.05 42.29
CA LYS A 25 60.28 -3.93 40.93
C LYS A 25 60.44 -5.29 40.27
N ARG A 26 61.02 -6.28 40.98
CA ARG A 26 61.15 -7.65 40.48
C ARG A 26 59.79 -8.28 40.18
N TYR A 27 58.80 -8.04 41.02
CA TYR A 27 57.43 -8.50 40.81
C TYR A 27 56.83 -7.93 39.52
N LEU A 28 56.87 -6.61 39.33
CA LEU A 28 56.36 -5.95 38.11
C LEU A 28 57.13 -6.36 36.85
N ASP A 29 58.46 -6.49 36.93
CA ASP A 29 59.29 -6.92 35.80
C ASP A 29 59.00 -8.39 35.40
N THR A 30 58.67 -9.26 36.36
CA THR A 30 58.29 -10.66 36.08
C THR A 30 56.95 -10.73 35.35
N ILE A 31 55.97 -9.93 35.77
CA ILE A 31 54.67 -9.81 35.09
C ILE A 31 54.85 -9.23 33.68
N ARG A 32 55.70 -8.22 33.53
CA ARG A 32 56.01 -7.65 32.21
C ARG A 32 56.64 -8.69 31.27
N HIS A 33 57.46 -9.61 31.81
CA HIS A 33 58.06 -10.67 31.01
C HIS A 33 57.10 -11.79 30.63
N SER A 34 56.10 -12.12 31.47
CA SER A 34 55.09 -13.14 31.13
C SER A 34 54.07 -12.67 30.09
N LEU A 35 53.89 -11.37 29.90
CA LEU A 35 52.95 -10.76 28.95
C LEU A 35 53.54 -10.54 27.53
N SER A 36 54.60 -11.27 27.15
CA SER A 36 55.54 -10.93 26.06
C SER A 36 55.02 -10.90 24.61
N ASP A 37 53.72 -11.08 24.35
CA ASP A 37 53.18 -11.21 22.98
C ASP A 37 52.49 -9.94 22.42
N ASP A 38 52.17 -8.93 23.23
CA ASP A 38 51.44 -7.74 22.73
C ASP A 38 51.95 -6.42 23.34
N SER A 39 52.90 -5.77 22.65
CA SER A 39 53.59 -4.56 23.13
C SER A 39 52.67 -3.36 23.42
N LYS A 40 51.44 -3.32 22.91
CA LYS A 40 50.50 -2.20 23.18
C LYS A 40 49.50 -2.47 24.30
N GLY A 41 49.13 -3.74 24.54
CA GLY A 41 48.24 -4.11 25.66
C GLY A 41 49.00 -4.31 26.98
N CYS A 42 50.28 -4.72 26.90
CA CYS A 42 51.12 -4.92 28.07
C CYS A 42 51.26 -3.65 28.93
N ASP A 43 51.42 -2.47 28.31
CA ASP A 43 51.57 -1.21 29.05
C ASP A 43 50.27 -0.80 29.76
N GLU A 44 49.10 -1.10 29.19
CA GLU A 44 47.79 -0.84 29.81
C GLU A 44 47.53 -1.77 30.99
N ILE A 45 47.82 -3.06 30.83
CA ILE A 45 47.68 -4.06 31.90
C ILE A 45 48.62 -3.74 33.08
N ILE A 46 49.86 -3.35 32.80
CA ILE A 46 50.81 -2.95 33.85
C ILE A 46 50.34 -1.65 34.54
N ALA A 47 49.78 -0.69 33.80
CA ALA A 47 49.24 0.53 34.40
C ALA A 47 48.05 0.25 35.34
N ASP A 48 47.16 -0.66 34.97
CA ASP A 48 46.04 -1.10 35.83
C ASP A 48 46.53 -1.85 37.08
N ILE A 49 47.57 -2.68 36.94
CA ILE A 49 48.22 -3.38 38.05
C ILE A 49 48.90 -2.38 39.00
N GLU A 50 49.63 -1.40 38.48
CA GLU A 50 50.26 -0.34 39.28
C GLU A 50 49.21 0.51 40.02
N LEU A 51 48.07 0.79 39.39
CA LEU A 51 46.95 1.53 40.00
C LEU A 51 46.30 0.71 41.13
N ARG A 52 46.17 -0.61 40.95
CA ARG A 52 45.65 -1.48 42.01
C ARG A 52 46.62 -1.60 43.18
N ILE A 53 47.91 -1.70 42.90
CA ILE A 53 48.97 -1.72 43.93
C ILE A 53 48.98 -0.41 44.72
N SER A 54 48.83 0.73 44.03
CA SER A 54 48.78 2.03 44.71
C SER A 54 47.55 2.16 45.61
N GLU A 55 46.39 1.65 45.20
CA GLU A 55 45.18 1.57 46.02
C GLU A 55 45.40 0.73 47.29
N LEU A 56 46.00 -0.46 47.16
CA LEU A 56 46.27 -1.35 48.29
C LEU A 56 47.29 -0.76 49.27
N LEU A 57 48.34 -0.11 48.76
CA LEU A 57 49.35 0.56 49.59
C LEU A 57 48.76 1.79 50.30
N SER A 58 47.97 2.60 49.60
CA SER A 58 47.25 3.74 50.21
C SER A 58 46.28 3.30 51.32
N GLY A 59 45.64 2.13 51.17
CA GLY A 59 44.77 1.57 52.22
C GLY A 59 45.51 1.15 53.49
N LYS A 60 46.82 0.90 53.41
CA LYS A 60 47.65 0.46 54.54
C LYS A 60 48.42 1.57 55.23
N ILE A 61 48.70 2.65 54.52
CA ILE A 61 49.45 3.80 55.04
C ILE A 61 48.51 4.68 55.87
N LYS A 62 48.81 4.83 57.16
CA LYS A 62 48.02 5.70 58.06
C LYS A 62 48.57 7.12 58.14
N ASP A 63 49.85 7.32 57.81
CA ASP A 63 50.54 8.61 57.83
C ASP A 63 51.32 8.79 56.52
N PRO A 64 51.20 9.94 55.82
CA PRO A 64 51.93 10.21 54.57
C PRO A 64 53.46 10.16 54.68
N ARG A 65 54.05 10.14 55.89
CA ARG A 65 55.50 9.97 56.11
C ARG A 65 55.92 8.54 56.45
N GLN A 66 54.98 7.60 56.51
CA GLN A 66 55.27 6.19 56.79
C GLN A 66 56.09 5.58 55.64
N VAL A 67 57.20 4.92 55.99
CA VAL A 67 58.02 4.19 55.03
C VAL A 67 57.46 2.78 54.86
N ILE A 68 57.23 2.38 53.61
CA ILE A 68 56.72 1.06 53.24
C ILE A 68 57.86 0.04 53.34
N GLY A 69 57.64 -1.00 54.13
CA GLY A 69 58.60 -2.09 54.34
C GLY A 69 58.33 -3.31 53.46
N GLU A 70 59.21 -4.30 53.53
CA GLU A 70 59.06 -5.55 52.76
C GLU A 70 57.77 -6.31 53.09
N ALA A 71 57.35 -6.31 54.36
CA ALA A 71 56.15 -7.00 54.81
C ALA A 71 54.87 -6.44 54.17
N ASP A 72 54.83 -5.13 53.94
CA ASP A 72 53.70 -4.48 53.27
C ASP A 72 53.62 -4.88 51.80
N ILE A 73 54.77 -5.03 51.13
CA ILE A 73 54.85 -5.50 49.74
C ILE A 73 54.47 -6.97 49.64
N ASP A 74 54.92 -7.82 50.57
CA ASP A 74 54.58 -9.25 50.58
C ASP A 74 53.07 -9.47 50.73
N GLU A 75 52.39 -8.66 51.55
CA GLU A 75 50.93 -8.73 51.69
C GLU A 75 50.21 -8.24 50.43
N VAL A 76 50.70 -7.19 49.78
CA VAL A 76 50.16 -6.73 48.50
C VAL A 76 50.34 -7.78 47.41
N ILE A 77 51.51 -8.41 47.32
CA ILE A 77 51.76 -9.53 46.40
C ILE A 77 50.84 -10.71 46.72
N GLY A 78 50.62 -11.03 48.00
CA GLY A 78 49.69 -12.09 48.41
C GLY A 78 48.24 -11.85 47.99
N ILE A 79 47.80 -10.58 47.92
CA ILE A 79 46.47 -10.20 47.41
C ILE A 79 46.42 -10.23 45.88
N MET A 80 47.51 -9.86 45.21
CA MET A 80 47.59 -9.77 43.75
C MET A 80 47.86 -11.12 43.06
N GLY A 81 48.46 -12.10 43.76
CA GLY A 81 48.85 -13.40 43.23
C GLY A 81 50.35 -13.49 42.92
N GLN A 82 50.90 -14.70 42.80
CA GLN A 82 52.32 -14.87 42.46
C GLN A 82 52.53 -14.78 40.94
N PRO A 83 53.62 -14.15 40.45
CA PRO A 83 53.88 -14.02 39.02
C PRO A 83 54.03 -15.35 38.28
N GLU A 84 54.38 -16.41 39.01
CA GLU A 84 54.62 -17.77 38.50
C GLU A 84 53.32 -18.48 38.09
N ASP A 85 52.16 -18.04 38.56
CA ASP A 85 50.84 -18.58 38.16
C ASP A 85 50.40 -18.14 36.74
N TYR A 86 51.14 -17.23 36.10
CA TYR A 86 50.84 -16.71 34.77
C TYR A 86 51.59 -17.43 33.63
N VAL A 87 52.40 -18.44 33.96
CA VAL A 87 53.08 -19.27 32.95
C VAL A 87 52.08 -20.27 32.38
N PHE A 88 51.48 -19.91 31.25
CA PHE A 88 50.78 -20.87 30.40
C PHE A 88 51.83 -21.72 29.66
N GLU A 89 52.28 -22.79 30.30
CA GLU A 89 53.03 -23.85 29.60
C GLU A 89 52.03 -24.81 28.94
N ASP A 90 52.10 -24.89 27.61
CA ASP A 90 51.43 -25.87 26.76
C ASP A 90 51.96 -27.29 27.06
N GLU A 91 51.43 -27.95 28.10
CA GLU A 91 51.55 -29.41 28.24
C GLU A 91 50.19 -30.05 28.61
N PRO A 92 49.77 -31.11 27.90
CA PRO A 92 48.52 -31.80 28.20
C PRO A 92 48.77 -32.83 29.31
N LEU A 93 48.60 -32.42 30.56
CA LEU A 93 48.58 -33.35 31.69
C LEU A 93 47.16 -33.83 31.99
N ASN A 94 47.01 -35.15 31.92
CA ASN A 94 45.82 -35.90 32.28
C ASN A 94 45.49 -35.78 33.77
N ASP A 95 44.20 -35.59 34.01
CA ASP A 95 43.41 -36.09 35.14
C ASP A 95 43.94 -35.82 36.56
N HIS A 96 43.39 -34.79 37.22
CA HIS A 96 42.53 -35.02 38.39
C HIS A 96 41.74 -33.76 38.81
N GLN A 97 40.44 -34.00 39.07
CA GLN A 97 39.53 -33.29 39.97
C GLN A 97 39.35 -31.78 39.77
N LYS A 98 38.52 -31.45 38.77
CA LYS A 98 37.80 -30.17 38.75
C LYS A 98 36.67 -30.18 39.76
N TYR A 99 36.75 -29.29 40.73
CA TYR A 99 35.58 -28.76 41.42
C TYR A 99 34.57 -28.30 40.36
N SER A 100 33.38 -28.90 40.40
CA SER A 100 32.30 -28.65 39.49
C SER A 100 31.68 -27.27 39.75
N THR A 101 32.22 -26.23 39.12
CA THR A 101 31.42 -25.05 38.78
C THR A 101 30.67 -25.39 37.50
N GLN A 102 29.37 -25.65 37.66
CA GLN A 102 28.45 -26.02 36.59
C GLN A 102 28.35 -24.89 35.55
N TYR A 103 29.24 -24.89 34.55
CA TYR A 103 29.01 -24.18 33.30
C TYR A 103 27.95 -24.96 32.52
N GLN A 104 26.69 -24.60 32.75
CA GLN A 104 25.58 -25.00 31.90
C GLN A 104 25.91 -24.57 30.46
N ASN A 105 25.96 -25.54 29.55
CA ASN A 105 26.04 -25.33 28.11
C ASN A 105 24.84 -24.47 27.65
N TYR A 106 25.03 -23.15 27.56
CA TYR A 106 24.14 -22.26 26.81
C TYR A 106 24.42 -22.42 25.32
N ASN A 107 24.08 -23.60 24.77
CA ASN A 107 24.17 -23.86 23.33
C ASN A 107 22.79 -23.88 22.65
N GLN A 108 21.79 -23.24 23.27
CA GLN A 108 20.45 -23.11 22.70
C GLN A 108 20.29 -21.71 22.11
N LYS A 109 20.21 -21.65 20.76
CA LYS A 109 19.82 -20.44 20.03
C LYS A 109 18.48 -19.94 20.58
N LYS A 110 18.43 -18.69 21.00
CA LYS A 110 17.21 -18.03 21.47
C LYS A 110 16.84 -16.91 20.49
N LEU A 111 15.54 -16.80 20.23
CA LEU A 111 15.04 -15.72 19.37
C LEU A 111 15.06 -14.42 20.17
N PHE A 112 15.95 -13.52 19.78
CA PHE A 112 15.98 -12.14 20.24
C PHE A 112 15.71 -11.22 19.06
N ARG A 113 15.17 -10.03 19.33
CA ARG A 113 15.15 -8.96 18.33
C ARG A 113 16.46 -8.18 18.43
N ASP A 114 17.05 -7.91 17.27
CA ASP A 114 18.31 -7.20 17.19
C ASP A 114 18.11 -5.70 17.47
N GLY A 115 18.84 -5.19 18.45
CA GLY A 115 18.80 -3.79 18.85
C GLY A 115 19.67 -2.88 18.00
N ASP A 116 20.60 -3.42 17.21
CA ASP A 116 21.59 -2.64 16.47
C ASP A 116 21.17 -2.38 15.01
N ASP A 117 20.60 -3.39 14.32
CA ASP A 117 19.97 -3.22 12.99
C ASP A 117 18.49 -2.83 13.09
N LYS A 118 18.23 -1.61 13.59
CA LYS A 118 16.87 -1.08 13.82
C LYS A 118 16.18 -0.66 12.53
N PHE A 119 15.64 -1.63 11.79
CA PHE A 119 14.52 -1.35 10.87
C PHE A 119 13.22 -1.92 11.46
N LEU A 120 12.26 -1.05 11.79
CA LEU A 120 11.00 -1.40 12.48
C LEU A 120 11.20 -2.28 13.74
N GLY A 121 12.09 -1.88 14.65
CA GLY A 121 12.17 -2.51 15.98
C GLY A 121 12.94 -3.83 16.07
N GLY A 122 13.64 -4.25 15.01
CA GLY A 122 14.67 -5.30 15.08
C GLY A 122 14.19 -6.74 14.91
N VAL A 123 12.89 -6.94 14.67
CA VAL A 123 12.26 -8.26 14.59
C VAL A 123 12.71 -9.01 13.34
N ALA A 124 12.76 -8.34 12.18
CA ALA A 124 13.22 -8.95 10.93
C ALA A 124 14.69 -9.39 10.98
N ALA A 125 15.55 -8.58 11.60
CA ALA A 125 16.96 -8.91 11.80
C ALA A 125 17.13 -10.07 12.80
N GLY A 126 16.40 -10.04 13.93
CA GLY A 126 16.40 -11.13 14.91
C GLY A 126 15.93 -12.48 14.37
N ILE A 127 14.87 -12.50 13.56
CA ILE A 127 14.43 -13.69 12.82
C ILE A 127 15.51 -14.13 11.82
N GLY A 128 16.20 -13.19 11.17
CA GLY A 128 17.31 -13.48 10.26
C GLY A 128 18.47 -14.20 10.93
N HIS A 129 18.91 -13.72 12.09
CA HIS A 129 19.97 -14.38 12.87
C HIS A 129 19.55 -15.76 13.40
N TYR A 130 18.30 -15.92 13.81
CA TYR A 130 17.80 -17.20 14.30
C TYR A 130 17.76 -18.27 13.19
N PHE A 131 17.26 -17.92 12.00
CA PHE A 131 17.11 -18.84 10.87
C PHE A 131 18.32 -18.88 9.92
N GLY A 132 19.32 -18.01 10.11
CA GLY A 132 20.48 -17.89 9.21
C GLY A 132 20.14 -17.34 7.82
N ILE A 133 19.08 -16.55 7.71
CA ILE A 133 18.60 -15.93 6.46
C ILE A 133 18.95 -14.44 6.48
N GLU A 134 19.44 -13.90 5.36
CA GLU A 134 19.75 -12.46 5.31
C GLU A 134 18.50 -11.62 5.65
N PRO A 135 18.62 -10.58 6.49
CA PRO A 135 17.49 -9.76 6.93
C PRO A 135 16.68 -9.14 5.78
N ILE A 136 17.30 -8.94 4.62
CA ILE A 136 16.66 -8.37 3.43
C ILE A 136 15.50 -9.25 2.90
N TRP A 137 15.65 -10.57 2.93
CA TRP A 137 14.63 -11.51 2.45
C TRP A 137 13.44 -11.56 3.40
N ILE A 138 13.71 -11.53 4.71
CA ILE A 138 12.67 -11.49 5.74
C ILE A 138 11.90 -10.16 5.66
N ARG A 139 12.59 -9.04 5.42
CA ARG A 139 11.94 -7.73 5.17
C ARG A 139 11.03 -7.78 3.94
N LEU A 140 11.46 -8.43 2.85
CA LEU A 140 10.65 -8.57 1.64
C LEU A 140 9.41 -9.45 1.85
N ILE A 141 9.54 -10.54 2.62
CA ILE A 141 8.41 -11.40 3.02
C ILE A 141 7.40 -10.60 3.84
N TRP A 142 7.85 -9.81 4.82
CA TRP A 142 6.97 -8.95 5.61
C TRP A 142 6.31 -7.85 4.78
N LEU A 143 7.02 -7.29 3.80
CA LEU A 143 6.45 -6.33 2.86
C LEU A 143 5.31 -6.98 2.06
N LEU A 144 5.54 -8.19 1.53
CA LEU A 144 4.55 -8.94 0.76
C LEU A 144 3.33 -9.34 1.61
N LEU A 145 3.56 -9.80 2.85
CA LEU A 145 2.51 -10.09 3.82
C LEU A 145 1.73 -8.83 4.27
N ALA A 146 2.38 -7.67 4.30
CA ALA A 146 1.72 -6.40 4.58
C ALA A 146 0.75 -6.02 3.44
N PHE A 147 1.11 -6.27 2.17
CA PHE A 147 0.20 -6.13 1.03
C PHE A 147 -0.97 -7.12 1.07
N ALA A 148 -0.82 -8.27 1.74
CA ALA A 148 -1.88 -9.25 1.99
C ALA A 148 -2.78 -8.91 3.21
N GLY A 149 -2.60 -7.75 3.85
CA GLY A 149 -3.48 -7.19 4.89
C GLY A 149 -3.21 -7.67 6.32
N PHE A 150 -2.72 -8.90 6.52
CA PHE A 150 -2.46 -9.46 7.87
C PHE A 150 -1.01 -9.29 8.36
N GLY A 151 -0.04 -9.02 7.46
CA GLY A 151 1.37 -8.96 7.83
C GLY A 151 1.70 -7.88 8.85
N PHE A 152 0.99 -6.75 8.81
CA PHE A 152 1.26 -5.64 9.73
C PHE A 152 0.88 -5.96 11.18
N LEU A 153 -0.27 -6.62 11.41
CA LEU A 153 -0.72 -7.00 12.75
C LEU A 153 0.18 -8.08 13.36
N LEU A 154 0.55 -9.08 12.56
CA LEU A 154 1.41 -10.17 13.01
C LEU A 154 2.82 -9.65 13.38
N TYR A 155 3.34 -8.67 12.63
CA TYR A 155 4.61 -8.03 12.94
C TYR A 155 4.58 -7.28 14.29
N ILE A 156 3.50 -6.55 14.57
CA ILE A 156 3.32 -5.84 15.85
C ILE A 156 3.24 -6.81 17.03
N ILE A 157 2.55 -7.94 16.86
CA ILE A 157 2.46 -8.99 17.90
C ILE A 157 3.84 -9.55 18.20
N LEU A 158 4.63 -9.90 17.18
CA LEU A 158 6.01 -10.37 17.35
C LEU A 158 6.91 -9.31 17.98
N TRP A 159 6.73 -8.04 17.65
CA TRP A 159 7.51 -6.95 18.22
C TRP A 159 7.29 -6.77 19.73
N ILE A 160 6.07 -7.00 20.21
CA ILE A 160 5.72 -6.96 21.64
C ILE A 160 6.21 -8.22 22.36
N LEU A 161 6.09 -9.39 21.72
CA LEU A 161 6.39 -10.68 22.34
C LEU A 161 7.89 -10.98 22.43
N VAL A 162 8.69 -10.52 21.45
CA VAL A 162 10.13 -10.86 21.36
C VAL A 162 11.00 -9.85 22.12
N PRO A 163 11.81 -10.29 23.11
CA PRO A 163 12.71 -9.42 23.87
C PRO A 163 13.92 -8.96 23.05
N VAL A 164 14.44 -7.76 23.34
CA VAL A 164 15.66 -7.20 22.71
C VAL A 164 16.90 -7.84 23.31
N ALA A 165 17.88 -8.22 22.48
CA ALA A 165 19.22 -8.56 22.95
C ALA A 165 19.94 -7.29 23.44
N LYS A 166 20.23 -7.20 24.74
CA LYS A 166 20.89 -6.04 25.36
C LYS A 166 22.36 -6.34 25.70
N THR A 167 22.67 -7.58 26.04
CA THR A 167 24.02 -7.97 26.46
C THR A 167 24.80 -8.62 25.33
N THR A 168 26.14 -8.52 25.35
CA THR A 168 27.02 -9.18 24.37
C THR A 168 26.79 -10.69 24.34
N ALA A 169 26.51 -11.29 25.49
CA ALA A 169 26.13 -12.70 25.60
C ALA A 169 24.81 -13.02 24.88
N GLU A 170 23.78 -12.18 25.01
CA GLU A 170 22.50 -12.36 24.29
C GLU A 170 22.65 -12.17 22.77
N LYS A 171 23.50 -11.23 22.32
CA LYS A 171 23.82 -11.05 20.90
C LYS A 171 24.51 -12.30 20.32
N LEU A 172 25.47 -12.86 21.05
CA LEU A 172 26.15 -14.10 20.67
C LEU A 172 25.19 -15.29 20.63
N GLN A 173 24.26 -15.39 21.59
CA GLN A 173 23.21 -16.42 21.59
C GLN A 173 22.22 -16.28 20.43
N MET A 174 21.94 -15.06 19.97
CA MET A 174 21.06 -14.78 18.83
C MET A 174 21.71 -15.22 17.51
N GLU A 175 23.01 -14.97 17.35
CA GLU A 175 23.80 -15.38 16.17
C GLU A 175 24.14 -16.88 16.19
N GLY A 176 24.06 -17.52 17.35
CA GLY A 176 24.37 -18.94 17.53
C GLY A 176 25.84 -19.24 17.76
N GLU A 177 26.61 -18.24 18.17
CA GLU A 177 28.00 -18.41 18.59
C GLU A 177 28.06 -18.88 20.05
N ALA A 178 29.05 -19.72 20.36
CA ALA A 178 29.26 -20.18 21.73
C ALA A 178 29.68 -19.01 22.64
N VAL A 179 28.97 -18.82 23.75
CA VAL A 179 29.29 -17.78 24.73
C VAL A 179 30.49 -18.22 25.56
N ASN A 180 31.70 -17.96 25.06
CA ASN A 180 32.97 -18.16 25.77
C ASN A 180 33.74 -16.83 25.91
N ILE A 181 34.71 -16.79 26.82
CA ILE A 181 35.46 -15.58 27.16
C ILE A 181 36.18 -15.00 25.93
N SER A 182 36.76 -15.85 25.09
CA SER A 182 37.48 -15.44 23.88
C SER A 182 36.55 -14.86 22.79
N THR A 183 35.32 -15.35 22.66
CA THR A 183 34.34 -14.82 21.69
C THR A 183 33.73 -13.51 22.17
N ILE A 184 33.49 -13.38 23.48
CA ILE A 184 33.05 -12.11 24.08
C ILE A 184 34.13 -11.04 23.89
N GLU A 185 35.40 -11.35 24.16
CA GLU A 185 36.53 -10.43 23.98
C GLU A 185 36.67 -10.01 22.52
N ARG A 186 36.64 -10.96 21.58
CA ARG A 186 36.67 -10.69 20.13
C ARG A 186 35.56 -9.73 19.72
N LYS A 187 34.32 -10.01 20.11
CA LYS A 187 33.16 -9.18 19.73
C LYS A 187 33.21 -7.78 20.33
N ILE A 188 33.71 -7.64 21.55
CA ILE A 188 33.93 -6.33 22.19
C ILE A 188 35.04 -5.57 21.46
N ARG A 189 36.17 -6.21 21.15
CA ARG A 189 37.28 -5.59 20.42
C ARG A 189 36.87 -5.14 19.02
N ASP A 190 36.09 -5.95 18.32
CA ASP A 190 35.54 -5.62 17.00
C ASP A 190 34.59 -4.41 17.09
N GLU A 191 33.66 -4.39 18.05
CA GLU A 191 32.77 -3.23 18.28
C GLU A 191 33.57 -1.96 18.62
N PHE A 192 34.61 -2.04 19.45
CA PHE A 192 35.47 -0.90 19.82
C PHE A 192 36.28 -0.36 18.64
N GLN A 193 36.85 -1.23 17.80
CA GLN A 193 37.59 -0.82 16.61
C GLN A 193 36.68 -0.16 15.57
N ASP A 194 35.48 -0.70 15.37
CA ASP A 194 34.49 -0.14 14.44
C ASP A 194 33.98 1.24 14.89
N VAL A 195 33.73 1.40 16.20
CA VAL A 195 33.36 2.70 16.79
C VAL A 195 34.50 3.72 16.67
N SER A 196 35.74 3.31 16.95
CA SER A 196 36.93 4.15 16.80
C SER A 196 37.13 4.64 15.36
N GLN A 197 36.98 3.75 14.37
CA GLN A 197 37.08 4.11 12.97
C GLN A 197 35.93 5.00 12.49
N ARG A 198 34.69 4.73 12.91
CA ARG A 198 33.53 5.58 12.59
C ARG A 198 33.60 6.94 13.26
N ALA A 199 34.13 7.02 14.48
CA ALA A 199 34.36 8.28 15.19
C ALA A 199 35.43 9.13 14.46
N LYS A 200 36.53 8.52 14.01
CA LYS A 200 37.54 9.22 13.19
C LYS A 200 36.94 9.74 11.87
N LYS A 201 36.26 8.89 11.10
CA LYS A 201 35.61 9.30 9.85
C LYS A 201 34.53 10.37 10.05
N GLY A 202 33.74 10.26 11.12
CA GLY A 202 32.71 11.25 11.46
C GLY A 202 33.29 12.60 11.87
N PHE A 203 34.43 12.62 12.57
CA PHE A 203 35.11 13.85 12.95
C PHE A 203 35.74 14.55 11.73
N ASP A 204 36.34 13.78 10.82
CA ASP A 204 36.94 14.30 9.59
C ASP A 204 35.87 14.84 8.62
N GLU A 205 34.77 14.11 8.40
CA GLU A 205 33.65 14.59 7.57
C GLU A 205 32.91 15.80 8.19
N ALA A 206 32.76 15.84 9.52
CA ALA A 206 32.13 16.97 10.20
C ALA A 206 33.00 18.22 10.12
N SER A 207 34.31 18.09 10.29
CA SER A 207 35.27 19.20 10.16
C SER A 207 35.25 19.81 8.75
N GLU A 208 35.11 18.97 7.72
CA GLU A 208 35.07 19.39 6.32
C GLU A 208 33.73 20.06 5.95
N LYS A 209 32.60 19.46 6.37
CA LYS A 209 31.24 20.01 6.13
C LYS A 209 30.95 21.29 6.95
N VAL A 210 31.57 21.45 8.12
CA VAL A 210 31.44 22.67 8.96
C VAL A 210 32.15 23.87 8.32
N LYS A 211 33.27 23.65 7.62
CA LYS A 211 33.97 24.71 6.88
C LYS A 211 33.18 25.24 5.67
N GLU A 212 32.42 24.37 4.99
CA GLU A 212 31.59 24.77 3.85
C GLU A 212 30.21 25.32 4.28
N GLY A 213 29.60 24.77 5.33
CA GLY A 213 28.25 25.15 5.78
C GLY A 213 28.15 26.46 6.58
N PHE A 214 29.25 26.98 7.14
CA PHE A 214 29.21 28.17 7.99
C PHE A 214 28.92 29.49 7.26
N LYS A 215 28.96 29.50 5.92
CA LYS A 215 28.61 30.70 5.11
C LYS A 215 27.10 30.81 4.79
N ASP A 216 26.36 29.71 4.75
CA ASP A 216 24.93 29.72 4.34
C ASP A 216 23.94 29.35 5.46
N ALA A 217 24.43 28.93 6.64
CA ALA A 217 23.58 28.35 7.69
C ALA A 217 23.23 29.30 8.86
N LYS A 218 23.43 30.62 8.76
CA LYS A 218 23.07 31.55 9.86
C LYS A 218 21.57 31.92 9.91
N THR A 219 20.75 31.41 9.00
CA THR A 219 19.33 31.83 8.85
C THR A 219 18.29 30.70 8.90
N ARG A 220 18.68 29.46 9.22
CA ARG A 220 17.73 28.34 9.35
C ARG A 220 18.09 27.40 10.50
N VAL A 221 18.21 27.94 11.71
CA VAL A 221 18.04 27.12 12.92
C VAL A 221 16.54 27.08 13.20
N ASN A 222 15.82 26.26 12.43
CA ASN A 222 14.49 25.85 12.83
C ASN A 222 14.65 24.67 13.79
N GLN A 223 14.08 24.87 14.97
CA GLN A 223 14.14 24.04 16.15
C GLN A 223 13.48 22.68 15.89
N ASN A 224 14.24 21.73 15.33
CA ASN A 224 13.78 20.34 15.25
C ASN A 224 13.85 19.73 16.64
N GLN A 225 12.67 19.63 17.26
CA GLN A 225 12.40 18.80 18.41
C GLN A 225 12.94 17.39 18.15
N ILE A 226 13.71 16.87 19.10
CA ILE A 226 14.08 15.45 19.16
C ILE A 226 12.77 14.66 19.34
N LYS A 227 12.18 14.22 18.24
CA LYS A 227 10.98 13.38 18.25
C LYS A 227 11.36 12.02 18.83
N SER A 228 10.56 11.55 19.78
CA SER A 228 10.72 10.20 20.34
C SER A 228 10.59 9.14 19.24
N GLY A 229 11.28 7.99 19.37
CA GLY A 229 11.22 6.92 18.37
C GLY A 229 9.81 6.36 18.09
N PHE A 230 8.85 6.57 19.00
CA PHE A 230 7.44 6.25 18.78
C PHE A 230 6.77 7.21 17.78
N GLN A 231 7.16 8.49 17.80
CA GLN A 231 6.62 9.50 16.90
C GLN A 231 7.19 9.35 15.49
N GLU A 232 8.43 8.87 15.34
CA GLU A 232 8.98 8.44 14.05
C GLU A 232 8.22 7.22 13.48
N PHE A 233 7.87 6.24 14.32
CA PHE A 233 7.05 5.10 13.91
C PHE A 233 5.65 5.52 13.43
N ILE A 234 4.98 6.42 14.15
CA ILE A 234 3.69 6.97 13.74
C ILE A 234 3.81 7.75 12.42
N ASP A 235 4.86 8.56 12.25
CA ASP A 235 5.08 9.33 11.03
C ASP A 235 5.35 8.40 9.82
N VAL A 236 6.08 7.30 10.02
CA VAL A 236 6.32 6.27 8.98
C VAL A 236 5.03 5.56 8.61
N ILE A 237 4.23 5.14 9.59
CA ILE A 237 2.92 4.52 9.34
C ILE A 237 1.99 5.49 8.61
N GLY A 238 1.93 6.74 9.05
CA GLY A 238 1.14 7.79 8.39
C GLY A 238 1.56 7.99 6.93
N LYS A 239 2.87 8.02 6.65
CA LYS A 239 3.41 8.07 5.29
C LYS A 239 3.03 6.84 4.46
N ILE A 240 3.08 5.63 5.02
CA ILE A 240 2.69 4.40 4.33
C ILE A 240 1.18 4.43 4.00
N PHE A 241 0.33 4.78 4.98
CA PHE A 241 -1.11 4.89 4.78
C PHE A 241 -1.48 5.93 3.72
N THR A 242 -0.90 7.13 3.80
CA THR A 242 -1.14 8.18 2.80
C THR A 242 -0.66 7.78 1.42
N THR A 243 0.50 7.12 1.31
CA THR A 243 1.01 6.62 0.03
C THR A 243 0.09 5.54 -0.56
N PHE A 244 -0.40 4.63 0.28
CA PHE A 244 -1.34 3.58 -0.11
C PHE A 244 -2.66 4.15 -0.66
N PHE A 245 -3.29 5.09 0.07
CA PHE A 245 -4.51 5.76 -0.42
C PHE A 245 -4.27 6.58 -1.68
N LEU A 246 -3.08 7.16 -1.85
CA LEU A 246 -2.73 7.91 -3.06
C LEU A 246 -2.57 6.98 -4.28
N VAL A 247 -2.02 5.78 -4.09
CA VAL A 247 -1.95 4.75 -5.14
C VAL A 247 -3.35 4.27 -5.53
N ILE A 248 -4.20 3.95 -4.55
CA ILE A 248 -5.59 3.57 -4.80
C ILE A 248 -6.36 4.69 -5.48
N GLY A 249 -6.19 5.93 -5.03
CA GLY A 249 -6.81 7.10 -5.64
C GLY A 249 -6.44 7.22 -7.11
N LYS A 250 -5.16 7.09 -7.46
CA LYS A 250 -4.71 7.09 -8.86
C LYS A 250 -5.33 5.96 -9.69
N PHE A 251 -5.44 4.76 -9.11
CA PHE A 251 -6.09 3.63 -9.78
C PHE A 251 -7.57 3.90 -10.05
N ILE A 252 -8.30 4.42 -9.07
CA ILE A 252 -9.71 4.83 -9.21
C ILE A 252 -9.84 5.93 -10.27
N GLY A 253 -8.93 6.91 -10.27
CA GLY A 253 -8.90 7.98 -11.27
C GLY A 253 -8.74 7.44 -12.70
N ILE A 254 -7.82 6.49 -12.90
CA ILE A 254 -7.62 5.82 -14.20
C ILE A 254 -8.87 5.05 -14.62
N LEU A 255 -9.47 4.28 -13.70
CA LEU A 255 -10.70 3.52 -13.97
C LEU A 255 -11.84 4.43 -14.41
N LEU A 256 -12.06 5.55 -13.69
CA LEU A 256 -13.10 6.52 -14.03
C LEU A 256 -12.88 7.11 -15.43
N ILE A 257 -11.63 7.43 -15.79
CA ILE A 257 -11.29 7.92 -17.13
C ILE A 257 -11.63 6.88 -18.18
N ILE A 258 -11.21 5.62 -18.01
CA ILE A 258 -11.44 4.54 -18.97
C ILE A 258 -12.94 4.33 -19.19
N VAL A 259 -13.72 4.20 -18.11
CA VAL A 259 -15.17 3.98 -18.20
C VAL A 259 -15.87 5.17 -18.86
N SER A 260 -15.45 6.39 -18.53
CA SER A 260 -16.02 7.61 -19.12
C SER A 260 -15.72 7.71 -20.61
N VAL A 261 -14.48 7.49 -21.01
CA VAL A 261 -14.06 7.53 -22.42
C VAL A 261 -14.75 6.43 -23.23
N ALA A 262 -14.78 5.19 -22.71
CA ALA A 262 -15.45 4.08 -23.38
C ALA A 262 -16.95 4.36 -23.58
N THR A 263 -17.63 4.87 -22.55
CA THR A 263 -19.04 5.25 -22.65
C THR A 263 -19.26 6.38 -23.64
N LEU A 264 -18.43 7.44 -23.60
CA LEU A 264 -18.54 8.58 -24.52
C LEU A 264 -18.31 8.18 -25.98
N ILE A 265 -17.33 7.30 -26.24
CA ILE A 265 -17.09 6.75 -27.58
C ILE A 265 -18.29 5.90 -28.01
N GLY A 266 -18.77 4.99 -27.14
CA GLY A 266 -19.93 4.14 -27.44
C GLY A 266 -21.18 4.96 -27.76
N LEU A 267 -21.46 6.01 -26.97
CA LEU A 267 -22.55 6.95 -27.23
C LEU A 267 -22.33 7.74 -28.52
N GLY A 268 -21.10 8.17 -28.82
CA GLY A 268 -20.78 8.89 -30.06
C GLY A 268 -20.97 8.02 -31.31
N VAL A 269 -20.50 6.78 -31.26
CA VAL A 269 -20.71 5.79 -32.33
C VAL A 269 -22.20 5.46 -32.47
N GLY A 270 -22.90 5.26 -31.36
CA GLY A 270 -24.34 5.00 -31.35
C GLY A 270 -25.14 6.17 -31.95
N LEU A 271 -24.82 7.41 -31.57
CA LEU A 271 -25.42 8.61 -32.13
C LEU A 271 -25.18 8.71 -33.64
N PHE A 272 -23.93 8.53 -34.07
CA PHE A 272 -23.57 8.58 -35.49
C PHE A 272 -24.29 7.49 -36.29
N ALA A 273 -24.28 6.26 -35.79
CA ALA A 273 -24.93 5.14 -36.47
C ALA A 273 -26.45 5.34 -36.54
N ALA A 274 -27.10 5.66 -35.42
CA ALA A 274 -28.54 5.89 -35.38
C ALA A 274 -28.95 7.06 -36.30
N GLY A 275 -28.21 8.16 -36.27
CA GLY A 275 -28.48 9.32 -37.13
C GLY A 275 -28.23 9.04 -38.61
N SER A 276 -27.11 8.37 -38.95
CA SER A 276 -26.80 8.05 -40.35
C SER A 276 -27.79 7.06 -40.95
N LEU A 277 -28.25 6.07 -40.18
CA LEU A 277 -29.22 5.10 -40.66
C LEU A 277 -30.61 5.71 -40.82
N ASP A 278 -31.05 6.56 -39.88
CA ASP A 278 -32.32 7.29 -39.97
C ASP A 278 -32.37 8.18 -41.22
N LEU A 279 -31.27 8.91 -41.50
CA LEU A 279 -31.15 9.73 -42.71
C LEU A 279 -31.17 8.91 -44.02
N SER A 280 -30.63 7.68 -43.98
CA SER A 280 -30.65 6.77 -45.13
C SER A 280 -32.00 6.05 -45.33
N GLY A 281 -32.95 6.22 -44.41
CA GLY A 281 -34.24 5.52 -44.42
C GLY A 281 -34.15 4.05 -44.03
N PHE A 282 -33.05 3.63 -43.39
CA PHE A 282 -32.84 2.26 -42.93
C PHE A 282 -33.59 2.02 -41.60
N ASP A 283 -34.35 0.93 -41.52
CA ASP A 283 -35.19 0.62 -40.36
C ASP A 283 -34.40 -0.13 -39.28
N TRP A 284 -33.92 0.62 -38.29
CA TRP A 284 -32.92 0.19 -37.29
C TRP A 284 -33.31 -1.06 -36.48
N PHE A 285 -34.59 -1.26 -36.19
CA PHE A 285 -35.03 -2.23 -35.18
C PHE A 285 -35.52 -3.56 -35.76
N TRP A 286 -35.45 -3.77 -37.09
CA TRP A 286 -36.09 -4.91 -37.77
C TRP A 286 -37.60 -5.05 -37.48
N LEU A 287 -38.21 -4.02 -36.88
CA LEU A 287 -39.62 -3.97 -36.53
C LEU A 287 -40.48 -3.43 -37.68
N GLY A 288 -39.90 -2.99 -38.80
CA GLY A 288 -40.62 -2.53 -40.01
C GLY A 288 -41.47 -1.26 -39.86
N ASP A 289 -41.67 -0.83 -38.61
CA ASP A 289 -42.77 0.03 -38.18
C ASP A 289 -42.32 1.01 -37.07
N ALA A 290 -41.02 1.29 -36.92
CA ALA A 290 -40.49 2.16 -35.87
C ALA A 290 -41.15 3.57 -35.86
N ASN A 291 -41.51 4.09 -37.04
CA ASN A 291 -42.23 5.36 -37.18
C ASN A 291 -43.72 5.27 -36.83
N PHE A 292 -44.33 4.08 -36.83
CA PHE A 292 -45.69 3.88 -36.31
C PHE A 292 -45.68 3.75 -34.78
N ILE A 293 -44.60 3.21 -34.20
CA ILE A 293 -44.43 3.08 -32.75
C ILE A 293 -44.05 4.43 -32.12
N ASN A 294 -43.22 5.24 -32.82
CA ASN A 294 -42.82 6.57 -32.38
C ASN A 294 -43.88 7.62 -32.72
N THR A 295 -44.83 7.81 -31.80
CA THR A 295 -45.94 8.77 -31.93
C THR A 295 -45.55 10.19 -31.52
N THR A 296 -44.34 10.41 -31.00
CA THR A 296 -43.91 11.75 -30.52
C THR A 296 -43.69 12.75 -31.65
N GLY A 297 -43.42 12.27 -32.87
CA GLY A 297 -43.01 13.07 -34.02
C GLY A 297 -41.53 13.45 -34.03
N LEU A 298 -40.74 12.96 -33.08
CA LEU A 298 -39.29 13.19 -33.07
C LEU A 298 -38.58 12.21 -34.00
N PRO A 299 -37.65 12.67 -34.84
CA PRO A 299 -36.79 11.77 -35.60
C PRO A 299 -35.81 11.04 -34.67
N ILE A 300 -35.32 9.87 -35.10
CA ILE A 300 -34.48 8.99 -34.26
C ILE A 300 -33.16 9.68 -33.91
N TRP A 301 -32.61 10.48 -34.83
CA TRP A 301 -31.40 11.26 -34.54
C TRP A 301 -31.60 12.25 -33.38
N ALA A 302 -32.78 12.87 -33.24
CA ALA A 302 -33.06 13.82 -32.17
C ALA A 302 -33.15 13.10 -30.81
N VAL A 303 -33.82 11.93 -30.78
CA VAL A 303 -33.86 11.07 -29.58
C VAL A 303 -32.45 10.61 -29.22
N SER A 304 -31.63 10.27 -30.20
CA SER A 304 -30.23 9.85 -29.99
C SER A 304 -29.38 10.97 -29.40
N ILE A 305 -29.57 12.23 -29.83
CA ILE A 305 -28.92 13.40 -29.22
C ILE A 305 -29.36 13.55 -27.75
N MET A 306 -30.64 13.39 -27.45
CA MET A 306 -31.12 13.45 -26.07
C MET A 306 -30.45 12.40 -25.18
N VAL A 307 -30.37 11.16 -25.65
CA VAL A 307 -29.68 10.08 -24.91
C VAL A 307 -28.19 10.39 -24.76
N PHE A 308 -27.54 10.88 -25.81
CA PHE A 308 -26.13 11.28 -25.78
C PHE A 308 -25.88 12.38 -24.73
N LEU A 309 -26.71 13.40 -24.66
CA LEU A 309 -26.56 14.49 -23.69
C LEU A 309 -26.90 14.03 -22.26
N LEU A 310 -27.96 13.24 -22.10
CA LEU A 310 -28.45 12.77 -20.81
C LEU A 310 -27.43 11.87 -20.10
N VAL A 311 -26.79 10.97 -20.85
CA VAL A 311 -25.77 10.04 -20.32
C VAL A 311 -24.36 10.62 -20.47
N GLY A 312 -24.05 11.22 -21.62
CA GLY A 312 -22.72 11.70 -21.93
C GLY A 312 -22.25 12.84 -21.03
N ILE A 313 -23.12 13.78 -20.63
CA ILE A 313 -22.69 14.87 -19.74
C ILE A 313 -22.22 14.35 -18.37
N PRO A 314 -22.98 13.51 -17.64
CA PRO A 314 -22.48 12.87 -16.41
C PRO A 314 -21.15 12.14 -16.59
N PHE A 315 -20.95 11.40 -17.68
CA PHE A 315 -19.66 10.72 -17.92
C PHE A 315 -18.53 11.69 -18.28
N LEU A 316 -18.83 12.79 -18.96
CA LEU A 316 -17.87 13.86 -19.21
C LEU A 316 -17.46 14.56 -17.90
N MET A 317 -18.38 14.69 -16.95
CA MET A 317 -18.09 15.14 -15.58
C MET A 317 -17.20 14.14 -14.83
N LEU A 318 -17.50 12.83 -14.91
CA LEU A 318 -16.68 11.77 -14.31
C LEU A 318 -15.27 11.70 -14.92
N PHE A 319 -15.13 11.96 -16.22
CA PHE A 319 -13.84 12.07 -16.89
C PHE A 319 -12.98 13.18 -16.29
N PHE A 320 -13.54 14.39 -16.13
CA PHE A 320 -12.82 15.50 -15.49
C PHE A 320 -12.48 15.21 -14.03
N LEU A 321 -13.36 14.54 -13.29
CA LEU A 321 -13.10 14.10 -11.92
C LEU A 321 -11.94 13.09 -11.88
N GLY A 322 -11.93 12.10 -12.77
CA GLY A 322 -10.86 11.12 -12.88
C GLY A 322 -9.50 11.75 -13.20
N MET A 323 -9.47 12.72 -14.13
CA MET A 323 -8.25 13.48 -14.45
C MET A 323 -7.73 14.30 -13.26
N PHE A 324 -8.63 14.91 -12.49
CA PHE A 324 -8.27 15.66 -11.29
C PHE A 324 -7.61 14.78 -10.23
N ILE A 325 -8.14 13.57 -10.03
CA ILE A 325 -7.58 12.59 -9.08
C ILE A 325 -6.19 12.12 -9.54
N LEU A 326 -5.99 11.92 -10.85
CA LEU A 326 -4.71 11.41 -11.38
C LEU A 326 -3.59 12.46 -11.39
N SER A 327 -3.94 13.73 -11.66
CA SER A 327 -2.99 14.83 -11.72
C SER A 327 -3.55 16.07 -11.02
N SER A 328 -2.96 16.40 -9.86
CA SER A 328 -3.21 17.64 -9.12
C SER A 328 -2.79 18.91 -9.87
N ARG A 329 -2.10 18.78 -11.01
CA ARG A 329 -1.76 19.89 -11.92
C ARG A 329 -2.70 20.02 -13.12
N SER A 330 -3.64 19.09 -13.30
CA SER A 330 -4.63 19.23 -14.36
C SER A 330 -5.50 20.46 -14.09
N LYS A 331 -5.62 21.34 -15.08
CA LYS A 331 -6.53 22.49 -14.99
C LYS A 331 -7.94 21.93 -14.99
N THR A 332 -8.61 21.93 -13.85
CA THR A 332 -10.02 21.61 -13.80
C THR A 332 -10.80 22.65 -14.61
N PRO A 333 -11.90 22.24 -15.27
CA PRO A 333 -12.79 23.20 -15.91
C PRO A 333 -13.21 24.27 -14.90
N GLY A 334 -13.29 25.52 -15.35
CA GLY A 334 -13.76 26.61 -14.50
C GLY A 334 -15.18 26.34 -13.98
N ARG A 335 -15.56 26.99 -12.87
CA ARG A 335 -16.91 26.84 -12.27
C ARG A 335 -18.02 27.11 -13.29
N ILE A 336 -17.80 28.05 -14.21
CA ILE A 336 -18.71 28.38 -15.30
C ILE A 336 -18.99 27.15 -16.18
N THR A 337 -17.95 26.39 -16.56
CA THR A 337 -18.10 25.18 -17.38
C THR A 337 -18.98 24.15 -16.70
N TRP A 338 -18.81 23.96 -15.39
CA TRP A 338 -19.65 23.05 -14.60
C TRP A 338 -21.11 23.48 -14.58
N TYR A 339 -21.39 24.76 -14.39
CA TYR A 339 -22.76 25.28 -14.41
C TYR A 339 -23.40 25.18 -15.81
N VAL A 340 -22.64 25.43 -16.87
CA VAL A 340 -23.12 25.26 -18.26
C VAL A 340 -23.46 23.80 -18.54
N LEU A 341 -22.58 22.86 -18.16
CA LEU A 341 -22.83 21.43 -18.33
C LEU A 341 -24.07 20.98 -17.53
N LEU A 342 -24.20 21.42 -16.28
CA LEU A 342 -25.36 21.11 -15.44
C LEU A 342 -26.65 21.69 -16.03
N GLY A 343 -26.64 22.94 -16.49
CA GLY A 343 -27.78 23.58 -17.13
C GLY A 343 -28.23 22.83 -18.39
N LEU A 344 -27.28 22.45 -19.25
CA LEU A 344 -27.57 21.70 -20.47
C LEU A 344 -28.13 20.30 -20.16
N TRP A 345 -27.60 19.64 -19.13
CA TRP A 345 -28.11 18.36 -18.66
C TRP A 345 -29.54 18.46 -18.12
N LEU A 346 -29.86 19.48 -17.31
CA LEU A 346 -31.21 19.71 -16.80
C LEU A 346 -32.22 19.99 -17.92
N ILE A 347 -31.85 20.80 -18.92
CA ILE A 347 -32.70 21.05 -20.10
C ILE A 347 -32.99 19.72 -20.82
N THR A 348 -31.97 18.87 -20.97
CA THR A 348 -32.11 17.56 -21.60
C THR A 348 -33.06 16.65 -20.81
N ILE A 349 -32.98 16.65 -19.47
CA ILE A 349 -33.89 15.91 -18.60
C ILE A 349 -35.33 16.39 -18.81
N ILE A 350 -35.57 17.70 -18.75
CA ILE A 350 -36.92 18.27 -18.90
C ILE A 350 -37.50 17.89 -20.27
N ALA A 351 -36.71 18.00 -21.34
CA ALA A 351 -37.13 17.62 -22.67
C ALA A 351 -37.45 16.12 -22.74
N THR A 352 -36.58 15.26 -22.18
CA THR A 352 -36.79 13.80 -22.16
C THR A 352 -38.07 13.42 -21.41
N ILE A 353 -38.33 14.05 -20.25
CA ILE A 353 -39.55 13.85 -19.48
C ILE A 353 -40.77 14.25 -20.30
N PHE A 354 -40.75 15.43 -20.93
CA PHE A 354 -41.86 15.92 -21.75
C PHE A 354 -42.20 14.94 -22.88
N PHE A 355 -41.21 14.50 -23.66
CA PHE A 355 -41.45 13.57 -24.77
C PHE A 355 -41.83 12.16 -24.30
N SER A 356 -41.30 11.72 -23.16
CA SER A 356 -41.70 10.44 -22.56
C SER A 356 -43.16 10.48 -22.12
N VAL A 357 -43.60 11.55 -21.45
CA VAL A 357 -45.00 11.75 -21.06
C VAL A 357 -45.90 11.83 -22.28
N LYS A 358 -45.50 12.57 -23.32
CA LYS A 358 -46.23 12.66 -24.59
C LYS A 358 -46.40 11.28 -25.24
N GLN A 359 -45.33 10.49 -25.31
CA GLN A 359 -45.38 9.12 -25.82
C GLN A 359 -46.31 8.26 -24.98
N SER A 360 -46.21 8.29 -23.64
CA SER A 360 -47.09 7.48 -22.79
C SER A 360 -48.56 7.91 -22.86
N ALA A 361 -48.84 9.20 -23.01
CA ALA A 361 -50.20 9.71 -23.12
C ALA A 361 -50.87 9.24 -24.41
N ASN A 362 -50.12 9.09 -25.51
CA ASN A 362 -50.64 8.54 -26.75
C ASN A 362 -51.02 7.06 -26.64
N TYR A 363 -50.38 6.32 -25.74
CA TYR A 363 -50.70 4.92 -25.42
C TYR A 363 -51.79 4.81 -24.32
N ALA A 364 -52.29 5.93 -23.77
CA ALA A 364 -53.35 5.88 -22.76
C ALA A 364 -54.76 5.78 -23.35
N TYR A 365 -54.92 6.04 -24.66
CA TYR A 365 -56.23 6.13 -25.31
C TYR A 365 -56.38 5.11 -26.43
N ASN A 366 -57.51 4.40 -26.43
CA ASN A 366 -57.92 3.56 -27.56
C ASN A 366 -58.62 4.43 -28.61
N GLY A 367 -58.24 4.28 -29.87
CA GLY A 367 -58.87 4.93 -31.01
C GLY A 367 -59.82 3.99 -31.75
N SER A 368 -60.94 4.52 -32.23
CA SER A 368 -61.77 3.80 -33.21
C SER A 368 -62.17 4.71 -34.36
N PHE A 369 -62.04 4.21 -35.58
CA PHE A 369 -62.48 4.88 -36.80
C PHE A 369 -63.55 4.02 -37.45
N ILE A 370 -64.73 4.59 -37.66
CA ILE A 370 -65.89 3.91 -38.24
C ILE A 370 -66.24 4.59 -39.56
N GLU A 371 -66.29 3.79 -40.62
CA GLU A 371 -66.67 4.21 -41.96
C GLU A 371 -67.89 3.39 -42.39
N ASN A 372 -68.97 4.06 -42.78
CA ASN A 372 -70.20 3.43 -43.24
C ASN A 372 -70.32 3.60 -44.75
N ASN A 373 -70.29 2.48 -45.48
CA ASN A 373 -70.45 2.45 -46.93
C ASN A 373 -71.84 1.86 -47.26
N PRO A 374 -72.80 2.66 -47.74
CA PRO A 374 -74.14 2.16 -48.05
C PRO A 374 -74.10 1.14 -49.18
N ILE A 375 -74.99 0.14 -49.14
CA ILE A 375 -75.21 -0.85 -50.20
C ILE A 375 -76.68 -0.82 -50.60
N GLU A 376 -76.94 -0.71 -51.89
CA GLU A 376 -78.27 -0.87 -52.45
C GLU A 376 -78.50 -2.37 -52.74
N LEU A 377 -79.45 -2.99 -52.03
CA LEU A 377 -79.84 -4.40 -52.21
C LEU A 377 -81.27 -4.48 -52.74
N ALA A 378 -81.51 -5.30 -53.77
CA ALA A 378 -82.87 -5.58 -54.24
C ALA A 378 -83.52 -6.68 -53.37
N GLN A 379 -84.85 -6.63 -53.18
CA GLN A 379 -85.62 -7.51 -52.27
C GLN A 379 -85.57 -9.02 -52.61
N ILE A 380 -84.98 -9.41 -53.74
CA ILE A 380 -84.96 -10.79 -54.25
C ILE A 380 -83.57 -11.42 -54.27
N ASP A 381 -82.54 -10.66 -53.87
CA ASP A 381 -81.15 -11.09 -54.06
C ASP A 381 -80.67 -11.98 -52.91
N THR A 382 -80.09 -13.13 -53.26
CA THR A 382 -79.28 -13.92 -52.34
C THR A 382 -77.89 -13.29 -52.22
N LEU A 383 -77.54 -12.81 -51.03
CA LEU A 383 -76.25 -12.17 -50.79
C LEU A 383 -75.15 -13.22 -50.58
N ASN A 384 -74.21 -13.32 -51.53
CA ASN A 384 -73.01 -14.15 -51.40
C ASN A 384 -71.87 -13.32 -50.82
N ILE A 385 -71.39 -13.67 -49.63
CA ILE A 385 -70.28 -12.98 -48.96
C ILE A 385 -69.06 -13.89 -48.94
N ALA A 386 -67.96 -13.42 -49.54
CA ALA A 386 -66.67 -14.07 -49.47
C ALA A 386 -65.60 -13.05 -49.06
N MET A 387 -64.71 -13.45 -48.16
CA MET A 387 -63.52 -12.66 -47.83
C MET A 387 -62.50 -12.84 -48.96
N VAL A 388 -62.22 -11.77 -49.70
CA VAL A 388 -61.22 -11.76 -50.77
C VAL A 388 -59.93 -11.17 -50.22
N ASP A 389 -58.84 -11.93 -50.35
CA ASP A 389 -57.50 -11.51 -49.95
C ASP A 389 -56.84 -10.63 -51.01
N ASN A 390 -55.93 -9.75 -50.60
CA ASN A 390 -55.16 -8.98 -51.56
C ASN A 390 -54.03 -9.87 -52.12
N GLN A 391 -54.06 -10.16 -53.42
CA GLN A 391 -53.13 -11.08 -54.08
C GLN A 391 -51.65 -10.64 -53.97
N ASP A 392 -51.36 -9.34 -53.82
CA ASP A 392 -50.00 -8.81 -53.69
C ASP A 392 -49.43 -9.02 -52.27
N PHE A 393 -50.30 -9.18 -51.28
CA PHE A 393 -49.92 -9.18 -49.86
C PHE A 393 -50.38 -10.40 -49.07
N SER A 394 -51.24 -11.27 -49.61
CA SER A 394 -51.83 -12.39 -48.89
C SER A 394 -50.88 -13.57 -48.67
N ASN A 395 -49.85 -13.70 -49.50
CA ASN A 395 -48.93 -14.84 -49.48
C ASN A 395 -47.74 -14.69 -48.50
N TYR A 396 -47.72 -13.62 -47.69
CA TYR A 396 -46.68 -13.42 -46.70
C TYR A 396 -46.89 -14.29 -45.45
N GLY A 397 -45.94 -15.20 -45.18
CA GLY A 397 -46.03 -16.16 -44.07
C GLY A 397 -46.23 -15.55 -42.68
N TYR A 398 -45.75 -14.33 -42.42
CA TYR A 398 -45.89 -13.66 -41.11
C TYR A 398 -47.30 -13.09 -40.87
N LEU A 399 -48.11 -12.83 -41.93
CA LEU A 399 -49.50 -12.38 -41.81
C LEU A 399 -50.48 -13.51 -41.55
N ARG A 400 -50.02 -14.77 -41.51
CA ARG A 400 -50.86 -15.91 -41.11
C ARG A 400 -51.22 -15.86 -39.62
N LYS A 401 -50.46 -15.13 -38.80
CA LYS A 401 -50.79 -14.89 -37.40
C LYS A 401 -51.84 -13.79 -37.30
N ARG A 402 -52.88 -14.04 -36.48
CA ARG A 402 -54.03 -13.12 -36.30
C ARG A 402 -53.65 -11.70 -35.90
N ASN A 403 -52.46 -11.46 -35.33
CA ASN A 403 -52.04 -10.13 -34.89
C ASN A 403 -50.88 -9.55 -35.73
N GLY A 404 -50.53 -10.21 -36.84
CA GLY A 404 -49.45 -9.75 -37.72
C GLY A 404 -49.91 -8.59 -38.61
N PHE A 405 -49.05 -7.57 -38.73
CA PHE A 405 -49.17 -6.50 -39.71
C PHE A 405 -47.84 -6.32 -40.45
N LYS A 406 -47.88 -5.70 -41.64
CA LYS A 406 -46.68 -5.22 -42.33
C LYS A 406 -46.97 -3.91 -43.03
N ARG A 407 -45.94 -3.07 -43.06
CA ARG A 407 -45.89 -1.90 -43.92
C ARG A 407 -45.88 -2.27 -45.40
N VAL A 408 -46.92 -1.87 -46.12
CA VAL A 408 -47.05 -1.95 -47.57
C VAL A 408 -47.10 -0.55 -48.15
N TYR A 409 -46.62 -0.40 -49.39
CA TYR A 409 -46.72 0.86 -50.12
C TYR A 409 -47.83 0.72 -51.15
N THR A 410 -48.80 1.61 -51.12
CA THR A 410 -49.80 1.71 -52.20
C THR A 410 -49.17 2.33 -53.45
N ASN A 411 -49.84 2.20 -54.60
CA ASN A 411 -49.40 2.74 -55.90
C ASN A 411 -49.01 4.24 -55.84
N ASP A 412 -49.59 5.01 -54.92
CA ASP A 412 -49.26 6.42 -54.66
C ASP A 412 -48.00 6.63 -53.78
N ASN A 413 -47.19 5.59 -53.58
CA ASN A 413 -46.02 5.54 -52.67
C ASN A 413 -46.31 5.90 -51.20
N LYS A 414 -47.58 5.89 -50.79
CA LYS A 414 -47.98 6.07 -49.39
C LYS A 414 -47.82 4.76 -48.62
N ALA A 415 -47.13 4.81 -47.49
CA ALA A 415 -47.02 3.68 -46.57
C ALA A 415 -48.35 3.45 -45.84
N LYS A 416 -48.83 2.20 -45.83
CA LYS A 416 -49.99 1.73 -45.07
C LYS A 416 -49.63 0.46 -44.31
N LEU A 417 -50.33 0.18 -43.21
CA LEU A 417 -50.25 -1.11 -42.54
C LEU A 417 -51.26 -2.08 -43.15
N TYR A 418 -50.79 -3.23 -43.58
CA TYR A 418 -51.62 -4.34 -44.05
C TYR A 418 -51.68 -5.43 -42.98
N ALA A 419 -52.90 -5.86 -42.63
CA ALA A 419 -53.16 -6.89 -41.64
C ALA A 419 -54.27 -7.84 -42.12
N ASN A 420 -54.12 -9.14 -41.85
CA ASN A 420 -55.14 -10.16 -42.17
C ASN A 420 -56.13 -10.39 -41.01
N ALA A 421 -56.04 -9.56 -39.95
CA ALA A 421 -56.78 -9.67 -38.70
C ALA A 421 -58.24 -9.18 -38.81
N ILE A 422 -59.01 -9.67 -39.77
CA ILE A 422 -60.36 -9.14 -40.04
C ILE A 422 -61.41 -9.99 -39.31
N ARG A 423 -62.25 -9.35 -38.50
CA ARG A 423 -63.45 -9.97 -37.92
C ARG A 423 -64.68 -9.51 -38.70
N LEU A 424 -65.34 -10.44 -39.39
CA LEU A 424 -66.60 -10.19 -40.07
C LEU A 424 -67.77 -10.55 -39.15
N ASN A 425 -68.67 -9.59 -38.95
CA ASN A 425 -69.93 -9.80 -38.24
C ASN A 425 -71.07 -9.35 -39.14
N ILE A 426 -72.12 -10.19 -39.25
CA ILE A 426 -73.35 -9.85 -39.96
C ILE A 426 -74.42 -9.60 -38.90
N ALA A 427 -75.07 -8.45 -38.95
CA ALA A 427 -76.10 -8.05 -38.01
C ALA A 427 -77.25 -7.36 -38.74
N VAL A 428 -78.43 -7.37 -38.12
CA VAL A 428 -79.60 -6.62 -38.62
C VAL A 428 -79.30 -5.13 -38.54
N ALA A 429 -79.63 -4.38 -39.59
CA ALA A 429 -79.45 -2.93 -39.63
C ALA A 429 -80.49 -2.23 -38.74
N ASP A 430 -80.09 -1.13 -38.10
CA ASP A 430 -80.98 -0.33 -37.23
C ASP A 430 -82.02 0.51 -38.03
N GLY A 431 -82.02 0.43 -39.36
CA GLY A 431 -82.95 1.16 -40.24
C GLY A 431 -83.11 0.48 -41.61
N ASP A 432 -83.82 1.14 -42.53
CA ASP A 432 -84.24 0.55 -43.81
C ASP A 432 -83.11 0.41 -44.85
N SER A 433 -81.91 0.91 -44.57
CA SER A 433 -80.77 0.87 -45.49
C SER A 433 -79.71 -0.15 -45.07
N SER A 434 -79.24 -0.92 -46.05
CA SER A 434 -78.10 -1.82 -45.88
C SER A 434 -76.79 -1.07 -46.04
N TYR A 435 -75.78 -1.41 -45.23
CA TYR A 435 -74.46 -0.78 -45.30
C TYR A 435 -73.34 -1.70 -44.81
N VAL A 436 -72.13 -1.53 -45.34
CA VAL A 436 -70.90 -2.09 -44.77
C VAL A 436 -70.32 -1.10 -43.77
N LYS A 437 -70.17 -1.53 -42.52
CA LYS A 437 -69.48 -0.78 -41.48
C LYS A 437 -68.06 -1.28 -41.33
N ILE A 438 -67.09 -0.49 -41.78
CA ILE A 438 -65.66 -0.76 -41.56
C ILE A 438 -65.25 -0.09 -40.26
N ARG A 439 -64.93 -0.91 -39.25
CA ARG A 439 -64.38 -0.42 -37.98
C ARG A 439 -62.89 -0.76 -37.90
N LYS A 440 -62.07 0.27 -37.71
CA LYS A 440 -60.64 0.15 -37.41
C LYS A 440 -60.43 0.55 -35.96
N GLU A 441 -59.87 -0.34 -35.15
CA GLU A 441 -59.59 -0.10 -33.73
C GLU A 441 -58.07 -0.07 -33.52
N GLY A 442 -57.59 0.92 -32.78
CA GLY A 442 -56.21 1.02 -32.32
C GLY A 442 -56.20 0.98 -30.80
N GLN A 443 -55.40 0.08 -30.22
CA GLN A 443 -55.20 0.05 -28.78
C GLN A 443 -53.97 0.87 -28.43
N GLY A 444 -54.15 1.75 -27.45
CA GLY A 444 -53.07 2.49 -26.81
C GLY A 444 -52.27 1.57 -25.90
#